data_AF-A0A937WNB2-F1
#
_entry.id   AF-A0A937WNB2-F1
#
_cell.length_a   1.000
_cell.length_b   1.000
_cell.length_c   1.000
_cell.angle_alpha   90.00
_cell.angle_beta   90.00
_cell.angle_gamma   90.00
#
_symmetry.space_group_name_H-M   'P 1'
#
loop_
_entity.id
_entity.type
_entity.pdbx_description
1 polymer ?
#
loop_
_entity_poly.entity_id
_entity_poly.type
_entity_poly.pdbx_seq_one_letter_code
_entity_poly.pdbx_strand_id
1 'polypeptide(L)'
;MKLSNLPPQTIEKIKSYRWDRIIEKHEGPEDWKSVLKYYDPEFMVINGYHVLLPVPQEQHPNITILRCIVGDNGKTLTLFLKDTTYVDNPDDEMFFAGFVAVCGKVPGEEFFIAIVYHEWFITENPLP
;
A
#
# COMPACT_ATOMS: atom_id res chain seq x y z
N MET A 1 -5.46 -1.90 -14.09
CA MET A 1 -4.99 -0.54 -14.43
C MET A 1 -3.47 -0.56 -14.52
N LYS A 2 -2.85 0.34 -15.29
CA LYS A 2 -1.40 0.47 -15.44
C LYS A 2 -0.98 1.89 -15.12
N LEU A 3 0.03 2.09 -14.28
CA LEU A 3 0.52 3.42 -13.90
C LEU A 3 0.95 4.24 -15.13
N SER A 4 1.62 3.60 -16.09
CA SER A 4 2.07 4.22 -17.35
C SER A 4 0.95 4.75 -18.24
N ASN A 5 -0.29 4.30 -18.02
CA ASN A 5 -1.46 4.70 -18.81
C ASN A 5 -2.22 5.88 -18.18
N LEU A 6 -1.81 6.35 -16.99
CA LEU A 6 -2.45 7.48 -16.34
C LEU A 6 -2.13 8.80 -17.04
N PRO A 7 -3.10 9.72 -17.12
CA PRO A 7 -2.83 11.07 -17.61
C PRO A 7 -1.78 11.78 -16.74
N PRO A 8 -0.96 12.69 -17.32
CA PRO A 8 0.03 13.46 -16.56
C PRO A 8 -0.58 14.21 -15.36
N GLN A 9 -1.81 14.71 -15.50
CA GLN A 9 -2.52 15.38 -14.41
C GLN A 9 -2.77 14.45 -13.22
N THR A 10 -3.12 13.19 -13.48
CA THR A 10 -3.33 12.18 -12.44
C THR A 10 -2.01 11.80 -11.77
N ILE A 11 -0.91 11.73 -12.54
CA ILE A 11 0.43 11.53 -11.97
C ILE A 11 0.81 12.69 -11.05
N GLU A 12 0.56 13.95 -11.43
CA GLU A 12 0.81 15.10 -10.56
C GLU A 12 -0.07 15.09 -9.30
N LYS A 13 -1.34 14.66 -9.41
CA LYS A 13 -2.17 14.42 -8.22
C LYS A 13 -1.51 13.42 -7.29
N ILE A 14 -1.09 12.25 -7.80
CA ILE A 14 -0.44 11.19 -7.00
C ILE A 14 0.78 11.75 -6.26
N LYS A 15 1.66 12.48 -6.93
CA LYS A 15 2.86 13.11 -6.32
C LYS A 15 2.56 14.04 -5.15
N SER A 16 1.34 14.59 -5.07
CA SER A 16 0.95 15.47 -3.95
C SER A 16 0.56 14.72 -2.67
N TYR A 17 0.39 13.39 -2.73
CA TYR A 17 0.05 12.58 -1.57
C TYR A 17 1.28 12.19 -0.74
N ARG A 18 1.03 12.04 0.56
CA ARG A 18 1.93 11.45 1.55
C ARG A 18 1.33 10.17 2.08
N TRP A 19 2.18 9.21 2.46
CA TRP A 19 1.75 7.93 3.02
C TRP A 19 2.21 7.69 4.46
N ASP A 20 2.79 8.70 5.11
CA ASP A 20 3.18 8.73 6.53
C ASP A 20 2.21 9.54 7.40
N ARG A 21 0.91 9.53 7.11
CA ARG A 21 -0.05 10.42 7.81
C ARG A 21 -0.33 10.09 9.28
N ILE A 22 0.42 9.17 9.90
CA ILE A 22 0.41 8.96 11.35
C ILE A 22 1.26 10.05 12.00
N ILE A 23 0.60 11.02 12.63
CA ILE A 23 1.24 12.12 13.37
C ILE A 23 1.96 11.52 14.61
N GLU A 24 3.18 12.00 14.91
CA GLU A 24 4.06 11.61 16.04
C GLU A 24 5.05 10.45 15.84
N LYS A 25 5.07 9.76 14.68
CA LYS A 25 6.17 8.82 14.39
C LYS A 25 7.44 9.57 13.94
N HIS A 26 8.62 9.10 14.38
CA HIS A 26 9.94 9.65 14.03
C HIS A 26 10.50 9.20 12.65
N GLU A 27 9.72 8.46 11.87
CA GLU A 27 10.17 7.96 10.57
C GLU A 27 9.71 8.89 9.44
N GLY A 28 10.67 9.67 8.92
CA GLY A 28 10.67 10.30 7.60
C GLY A 28 9.54 11.28 7.26
N PRO A 29 9.74 12.15 6.26
CA PRO A 29 8.66 12.56 5.39
C PRO A 29 8.57 11.56 4.22
N GLU A 30 7.62 10.65 4.27
CA GLU A 30 7.36 9.68 3.21
C GLU A 30 6.26 10.18 2.25
N ASP A 31 6.65 10.40 1.00
CA ASP A 31 5.79 10.96 -0.03
C ASP A 31 5.80 10.16 -1.34
N TRP A 32 4.70 10.27 -2.09
CA TRP A 32 4.55 9.59 -3.37
C TRP A 32 5.45 10.16 -4.47
N LYS A 33 5.88 11.42 -4.33
CA LYS A 33 6.82 12.04 -5.27
C LYS A 33 8.16 11.31 -5.26
N SER A 34 8.65 10.94 -4.08
CA SER A 34 9.89 10.20 -3.88
C SER A 34 9.72 8.76 -4.31
N VAL A 35 8.56 8.13 -4.00
CA VAL A 35 8.26 6.78 -4.47
C VAL A 35 8.34 6.69 -6.00
N LEU A 36 7.64 7.59 -6.70
CA LEU A 36 7.64 7.64 -8.17
C LEU A 36 8.99 8.04 -8.79
N LYS A 37 9.92 8.58 -7.99
CA LYS A 37 11.25 8.97 -8.46
C LYS A 37 12.27 7.85 -8.36
N TYR A 38 12.20 7.05 -7.29
CA TYR A 38 13.25 6.10 -6.93
C TYR A 38 12.83 4.64 -7.05
N TYR A 39 11.53 4.35 -7.16
CA TYR A 39 11.00 3.00 -7.28
C TYR A 39 10.08 2.88 -8.50
N ASP A 40 9.72 1.65 -8.84
CA ASP A 40 8.78 1.31 -9.91
C ASP A 40 7.48 0.71 -9.32
N PRO A 41 6.62 1.52 -8.68
CA PRO A 41 5.37 1.02 -8.12
C PRO A 41 4.35 0.72 -9.22
N GLU A 42 3.46 -0.23 -8.99
CA GLU A 42 2.39 -0.57 -9.92
C GLU A 42 1.08 -0.86 -9.19
N PHE A 43 -0.05 -0.74 -9.89
CA PHE A 43 -1.34 -1.11 -9.33
C PHE A 43 -1.45 -2.61 -9.05
N MET A 44 -1.86 -2.94 -7.83
CA MET A 44 -2.36 -4.26 -7.47
C MET A 44 -3.89 -4.29 -7.58
N VAL A 45 -4.46 -5.47 -7.87
CA VAL A 45 -5.90 -5.70 -7.78
C VAL A 45 -6.17 -6.37 -6.43
N ILE A 46 -6.79 -5.65 -5.51
CA ILE A 46 -7.07 -6.12 -4.15
C ILE A 46 -8.57 -6.04 -3.92
N ASN A 47 -9.21 -7.20 -3.69
CA ASN A 47 -10.66 -7.31 -3.53
C ASN A 47 -11.46 -6.59 -4.65
N GLY A 48 -10.97 -6.67 -5.89
CA GLY A 48 -11.58 -6.02 -7.06
C GLY A 48 -11.22 -4.54 -7.26
N TYR A 49 -10.50 -3.91 -6.33
CA TYR A 49 -10.07 -2.51 -6.42
C TYR A 49 -8.66 -2.39 -6.98
N HIS A 50 -8.40 -1.36 -7.78
CA HIS A 50 -7.04 -0.95 -8.13
C HIS A 50 -6.44 -0.15 -6.98
N VAL A 51 -5.35 -0.66 -6.41
CA VAL A 51 -4.67 -0.05 -5.26
C VAL A 51 -3.20 0.18 -5.60
N LEU A 52 -2.71 1.38 -5.34
CA LEU A 52 -1.30 1.73 -5.44
C LEU A 52 -0.70 1.74 -4.02
N LEU A 53 0.24 0.83 -3.77
CA LEU A 53 1.02 0.72 -2.53
C LEU A 53 2.43 1.30 -2.76
N PRO A 54 3.11 1.85 -1.73
CA PRO A 54 4.40 2.51 -1.88
C PRO A 54 5.55 1.49 -1.92
N VAL A 55 5.38 0.42 -2.70
CA VAL A 55 6.33 -0.67 -2.89
C VAL A 55 6.58 -0.88 -4.39
N PRO A 56 7.80 -1.29 -4.80
CA PRO A 56 8.08 -1.70 -6.17
C PRO A 56 7.22 -2.87 -6.65
N GLN A 57 6.93 -2.91 -7.96
CA GLN A 57 6.19 -3.99 -8.60
C GLN A 57 6.83 -5.37 -8.38
N GLU A 58 8.16 -5.44 -8.29
CA GLU A 58 8.90 -6.67 -8.02
C GLU A 58 8.58 -7.30 -6.65
N GLN A 59 8.05 -6.53 -5.70
CA GLN A 59 7.64 -7.03 -4.38
C GLN A 59 6.24 -7.65 -4.41
N HIS A 60 5.42 -7.35 -5.41
CA HIS A 60 4.03 -7.82 -5.48
C HIS A 60 3.85 -9.35 -5.34
N PRO A 61 4.71 -10.21 -5.92
CA PRO A 61 4.60 -11.66 -5.75
C PRO A 61 4.76 -12.14 -4.30
N ASN A 62 5.42 -11.34 -3.45
CA ASN A 62 5.65 -11.65 -2.03
C ASN A 62 4.54 -11.09 -1.12
N ILE A 63 3.61 -10.32 -1.68
CA ILE A 63 2.53 -9.67 -0.92
C ILE A 63 1.29 -10.56 -0.89
N THR A 64 0.88 -10.92 0.33
CA THR A 64 -0.38 -11.61 0.61
C THR A 64 -1.32 -10.67 1.35
N ILE A 65 -2.53 -10.46 0.83
CA ILE A 65 -3.55 -9.68 1.52
C ILE A 65 -4.25 -10.58 2.56
N LEU A 66 -4.13 -10.21 3.83
CA LEU A 66 -4.74 -10.94 4.96
C LEU A 66 -6.18 -10.48 5.18
N ARG A 67 -6.42 -9.16 5.10
CA ARG A 67 -7.76 -8.58 5.23
C ARG A 67 -7.87 -7.29 4.42
N CYS A 68 -9.04 -7.08 3.83
CA CYS A 68 -9.43 -5.82 3.19
C CYS A 68 -10.76 -5.37 3.79
N ILE A 69 -10.74 -4.22 4.48
CA ILE A 69 -11.92 -3.60 5.08
C ILE A 69 -12.30 -2.39 4.24
N VAL A 70 -13.52 -2.39 3.72
CA VAL A 70 -14.05 -1.24 2.97
C VAL A 70 -14.71 -0.28 3.96
N GLY A 71 -14.25 0.96 3.97
CA GLY A 71 -14.74 2.03 4.84
C GLY A 71 -15.34 3.20 4.07
N ASP A 72 -15.96 4.12 4.81
CA ASP A 72 -16.48 5.41 4.30
C ASP A 72 -17.28 5.27 2.98
N ASN A 73 -18.25 4.35 2.95
CA ASN A 73 -19.08 4.05 1.78
C ASN A 73 -18.26 3.76 0.50
N GLY A 74 -17.12 3.07 0.63
CA GLY A 74 -16.26 2.71 -0.49
C GLY A 74 -15.24 3.79 -0.88
N LYS A 75 -14.96 4.76 -0.01
CA LYS A 75 -13.94 5.79 -0.24
C LYS A 75 -12.61 5.48 0.43
N THR A 76 -12.60 4.55 1.38
CA THR A 76 -11.38 4.11 2.06
C THR A 76 -11.27 2.59 2.07
N LEU A 77 -10.03 2.11 2.02
CA LEU A 77 -9.68 0.71 2.27
C LEU A 77 -8.70 0.67 3.44
N THR A 78 -8.91 -0.25 4.37
CA THR A 78 -7.88 -0.65 5.33
C THR A 78 -7.43 -2.05 4.98
N LEU A 79 -6.16 -2.19 4.65
CA LEU A 79 -5.53 -3.44 4.26
C LEU A 79 -4.63 -3.90 5.39
N PHE A 80 -4.76 -5.18 5.74
CA PHE A 80 -3.75 -5.91 6.47
C PHE A 80 -3.11 -6.86 5.48
N LEU A 81 -1.80 -6.80 5.35
CA LEU A 81 -1.05 -7.61 4.41
C LEU A 81 0.22 -8.16 5.04
N LYS A 82 0.74 -9.20 4.39
CA LYS A 82 2.03 -9.79 4.63
C LYS A 82 2.90 -9.51 3.42
N ASP A 83 4.12 -9.02 3.60
CA ASP A 83 5.15 -8.86 2.57
C ASP A 83 6.40 -9.62 3.03
N THR A 84 6.73 -10.72 2.35
CA THR A 84 7.86 -11.57 2.70
C THR A 84 9.15 -11.21 1.96
N THR A 85 9.21 -10.06 1.26
CA THR A 85 10.37 -9.66 0.45
C THR A 85 11.69 -9.64 1.22
N TYR A 86 11.64 -9.27 2.51
CA TYR A 86 12.83 -9.12 3.37
C TYR A 86 12.87 -10.13 4.52
N VAL A 87 12.10 -11.22 4.43
CA VAL A 87 12.05 -12.26 5.47
C VAL A 87 12.80 -13.49 5.00
N ASP A 88 14.00 -13.71 5.55
CA ASP A 88 14.84 -14.86 5.22
C ASP A 88 14.40 -16.14 5.93
N ASN A 89 13.88 -16.02 7.15
CA ASN A 89 13.45 -17.13 7.99
C ASN A 89 11.92 -17.12 8.15
N PRO A 90 11.21 -18.17 7.69
CA PRO A 90 9.75 -18.25 7.80
C PRO A 90 9.21 -18.10 9.22
N ASP A 91 9.98 -18.50 10.24
CA ASP A 91 9.57 -18.36 11.64
C ASP A 91 9.48 -16.90 12.10
N ASP A 92 10.12 -15.98 11.36
CA ASP A 92 10.15 -14.55 11.68
C ASP A 92 9.06 -13.74 10.94
N GLU A 93 8.28 -14.36 10.05
CA GLU A 93 7.24 -13.68 9.26
C GLU A 93 6.22 -12.93 10.13
N MET A 94 5.82 -13.52 11.26
CA MET A 94 4.87 -12.90 12.19
C MET A 94 5.34 -11.53 12.69
N PHE A 95 6.66 -11.34 12.77
CA PHE A 95 7.29 -10.16 13.34
C PHE A 95 7.73 -9.13 12.30
N PHE A 96 8.17 -9.57 11.12
CA PHE A 96 8.78 -8.68 10.13
C PHE A 96 8.04 -8.60 8.79
N ALA A 97 7.06 -9.46 8.53
CA ALA A 97 6.35 -9.43 7.25
C ALA A 97 5.05 -8.62 7.29
N GLY A 98 4.55 -8.20 8.46
CA GLY A 98 3.24 -7.57 8.54
C GLY A 98 3.27 -6.08 8.15
N PHE A 99 2.35 -5.66 7.27
CA PHE A 99 2.03 -4.25 7.04
C PHE A 99 0.52 -3.95 7.13
N VAL A 100 0.19 -2.77 7.65
CA VAL A 100 -1.13 -2.16 7.56
C VAL A 100 -1.06 -0.99 6.57
N ALA A 101 -2.00 -0.96 5.63
CA ALA A 101 -2.17 0.16 4.73
C ALA A 101 -3.56 0.78 4.90
N VAL A 102 -3.62 2.10 5.01
CA VAL A 102 -4.88 2.83 4.82
C VAL A 102 -4.80 3.50 3.47
N CYS A 103 -5.77 3.22 2.61
CA CYS A 103 -5.82 3.76 1.26
C CYS A 103 -7.05 4.64 1.09
N GLY A 104 -6.90 5.78 0.41
CA GLY A 104 -7.99 6.67 0.04
C GLY A 104 -8.28 6.61 -1.45
N LYS A 105 -9.55 6.67 -1.84
CA LYS A 105 -9.93 6.84 -3.26
C LYS A 105 -9.49 8.23 -3.72
N VAL A 106 -8.76 8.28 -4.84
CA VAL A 106 -8.33 9.58 -5.39
C VAL A 106 -9.53 10.28 -6.03
N PRO A 107 -9.81 11.57 -5.72
CA PRO A 107 -10.97 12.26 -6.28
C PRO A 107 -10.97 12.31 -7.81
N GLY A 108 -12.08 11.83 -8.39
CA GLY A 108 -12.28 11.74 -9.83
C GLY A 108 -11.56 10.58 -10.51
N GLU A 109 -10.97 9.66 -9.75
CA GLU A 109 -10.28 8.47 -10.26
C GLU A 109 -10.91 7.19 -9.72
N GLU A 110 -10.71 6.06 -10.42
CA GLU A 110 -11.26 4.75 -10.04
C GLU A 110 -10.27 3.86 -9.28
N PHE A 111 -9.25 4.45 -8.65
CA PHE A 111 -8.24 3.74 -7.88
C PHE A 111 -8.03 4.34 -6.49
N PHE A 112 -7.41 3.55 -5.63
CA PHE A 112 -7.02 3.90 -4.27
C PHE A 112 -5.51 4.07 -4.19
N ILE A 113 -5.07 4.96 -3.31
CA ILE A 113 -3.66 5.21 -3.03
C ILE A 113 -3.41 5.09 -1.53
N ALA A 114 -2.31 4.44 -1.14
CA ALA A 114 -1.91 4.41 0.25
C ALA A 114 -1.66 5.83 0.79
N ILE A 115 -2.26 6.14 1.94
CA ILE A 115 -2.06 7.35 2.73
C ILE A 115 -1.49 7.03 4.12
N VAL A 116 -1.53 5.76 4.50
CA VAL A 116 -0.75 5.13 5.57
C VAL A 116 -0.20 3.83 5.00
N TYR A 117 1.08 3.55 5.17
CA TYR A 117 1.69 2.24 4.96
C TYR A 117 2.71 2.01 6.07
N HIS A 118 2.49 1.01 6.91
CA HIS A 118 3.21 0.90 8.17
C HIS A 118 3.36 -0.55 8.61
N GLU A 119 4.52 -0.89 9.16
CA GLU A 119 4.78 -2.21 9.74
C GLU A 119 3.82 -2.52 10.90
N TRP A 120 3.38 -3.77 11.02
CA TRP A 120 2.62 -4.23 12.19
C TRP A 120 2.92 -5.70 12.43
N PHE A 121 2.73 -6.15 13.67
CA PHE A 121 2.80 -7.57 13.99
C PHE A 121 1.57 -8.28 13.45
N ILE A 122 1.76 -9.39 12.74
CA ILE A 122 0.64 -10.19 12.25
C ILE A 122 -0.06 -10.82 13.45
N THR A 123 -1.29 -10.37 13.75
CA THR A 123 -2.07 -10.87 14.90
C THR A 123 -3.11 -11.93 14.52
N GLU A 124 -3.30 -12.19 13.23
CA GLU A 124 -4.23 -13.19 12.71
C GLU A 124 -3.44 -14.22 11.88
N ASN A 125 -3.52 -15.50 12.24
CA ASN A 125 -3.09 -16.57 11.34
C ASN A 125 -4.05 -16.60 10.13
N PRO A 126 -3.56 -16.81 8.89
CA PRO A 126 -4.45 -17.26 7.84
C PRO A 126 -5.16 -18.52 8.36
N LEU A 127 -6.50 -18.49 8.36
CA LEU A 127 -7.28 -19.66 8.74
C LEU A 127 -6.82 -20.85 7.88
N PRO A 128 -6.66 -22.05 8.47
CA PRO A 128 -6.18 -23.23 7.77
C PRO A 128 -7.05 -23.60 6.56
#